data_AF-A0A7W9SW29-F1
#
_entry.id   AF-A0A7W9SW29-F1
#
_cell.length_a   1.000
_cell.length_b   1.000
_cell.length_c   1.000
_cell.angle_alpha   90.00
_cell.angle_beta   90.00
_cell.angle_gamma   90.00
#
_symmetry.space_group_name_H-M   'P 1'
#
loop_
_entity.id
_entity.type
_entity.pdbx_description
1 polymer ?
#
loop_
_entity_poly.entity_id
_entity_poly.type
_entity_poly.pdbx_seq_one_letter_code
_entity_poly.pdbx_strand_id
1 'polypeptide(L)'
;MGRRPKITTDPVAETPEVAAAAPVVRRRRRRTGAIDHVAQTALLVESLLKTRGAQGASQEELQSVIAWARGVHGEAEELKTLVGRPRRQKALASPERMAAFELNKALLDSVLAGTIGVNVSSSGAIVFIDPVTE
;
A
#
# COMPACT_ATOMS: atom_id res chain seq x y z
N MET A 1 -14.64 79.44 -20.00
CA MET A 1 -13.54 80.01 -19.18
C MET A 1 -13.69 79.54 -17.75
N GLY A 2 -12.60 79.35 -17.01
CA GLY A 2 -12.59 78.94 -15.59
C GLY A 2 -11.22 78.37 -15.20
N ARG A 3 -10.62 78.83 -14.10
CA ARG A 3 -9.19 78.58 -13.78
C ARG A 3 -8.99 77.54 -12.67
N ARG A 4 -7.80 76.93 -12.65
CA ARG A 4 -7.25 75.99 -11.62
C ARG A 4 -7.09 76.68 -10.23
N PRO A 5 -6.89 75.95 -9.11
CA PRO A 5 -5.57 75.36 -8.79
C PRO A 5 -5.58 73.93 -8.18
N LYS A 6 -4.38 73.33 -8.14
CA LYS A 6 -4.04 72.09 -7.41
C LYS A 6 -3.93 72.35 -5.89
N ILE A 7 -4.14 71.31 -5.09
CA ILE A 7 -3.30 71.03 -3.91
C ILE A 7 -2.82 69.58 -4.01
N THR A 8 -1.53 69.35 -3.75
CA THR A 8 -0.87 68.04 -3.72
C THR A 8 -0.58 67.68 -2.27
N THR A 9 -0.89 66.44 -1.89
CA THR A 9 -0.35 65.78 -0.68
C THR A 9 -0.12 64.30 -0.98
N ASP A 10 1.09 63.97 -1.43
CA ASP A 10 1.73 62.70 -1.11
C ASP A 10 2.72 62.98 0.04
N PRO A 11 2.88 62.05 0.99
CA PRO A 11 4.14 61.30 0.95
C PRO A 11 4.06 59.83 1.45
N VAL A 12 5.03 59.02 0.96
CA VAL A 12 5.59 57.80 1.59
C VAL A 12 4.62 56.59 1.66
N ALA A 13 4.78 55.60 0.77
CA ALA A 13 5.52 54.32 1.00
C ALA A 13 4.94 53.50 2.18
N GLU A 14 4.57 52.23 2.11
CA GLU A 14 5.14 51.05 1.45
C GLU A 14 3.99 50.00 1.24
N THR A 15 4.07 48.92 0.46
CA THR A 15 5.05 48.36 -0.51
C THR A 15 4.27 47.40 -1.46
N PRO A 16 4.79 46.90 -2.60
CA PRO A 16 4.09 45.85 -3.36
C PRO A 16 3.96 44.57 -2.51
N GLU A 17 2.74 44.21 -2.13
CA GLU A 17 2.46 42.94 -1.47
C GLU A 17 2.81 41.80 -2.44
N VAL A 18 4.03 41.27 -2.26
CA VAL A 18 4.61 40.20 -3.07
C VAL A 18 3.60 39.07 -3.12
N ALA A 19 3.15 38.73 -4.33
CA ALA A 19 2.23 37.63 -4.55
C ALA A 19 2.78 36.38 -3.87
N ALA A 20 2.24 36.05 -2.70
CA ALA A 20 2.74 34.99 -1.86
C ALA A 20 2.58 33.69 -2.63
N ALA A 21 3.69 33.19 -3.17
CA ALA A 21 3.73 31.95 -3.92
C ALA A 21 3.24 30.85 -2.99
N ALA A 22 1.95 30.51 -3.11
CA ALA A 22 1.32 29.50 -2.29
C ALA A 22 2.22 28.26 -2.31
N PRO A 23 2.67 27.75 -1.16
CA PRO A 23 3.65 26.69 -1.14
C PRO A 23 3.03 25.52 -1.89
N VAL A 24 3.56 25.23 -3.07
CA VAL A 24 3.20 24.04 -3.82
C VAL A 24 3.68 22.89 -2.96
N VAL A 25 2.78 22.38 -2.11
CA VAL A 25 2.96 21.17 -1.33
C VAL A 25 3.06 20.07 -2.37
N ARG A 26 4.28 19.89 -2.88
CA ARG A 26 4.67 18.77 -3.72
C ARG A 26 4.34 17.55 -2.88
N ARG A 27 3.18 16.96 -3.20
CA ARG A 27 2.55 15.86 -2.49
C ARG A 27 3.49 14.68 -2.61
N ARG A 28 4.47 14.65 -1.71
CA ARG A 28 5.55 13.66 -1.65
C ARG A 28 4.83 12.34 -1.47
N ARG A 29 4.64 11.59 -2.56
CA ARG A 29 3.99 10.28 -2.54
C ARG A 29 4.78 9.49 -1.49
N ARG A 30 4.14 9.24 -0.35
CA ARG A 30 4.78 8.64 0.81
C ARG A 30 5.37 7.31 0.35
N ARG A 31 6.71 7.20 0.37
CA ARG A 31 7.44 5.93 0.13
C ARG A 31 7.24 4.92 1.27
N THR A 32 6.20 5.07 2.10
CA THR A 32 5.93 4.22 3.26
C THR A 32 5.64 2.78 2.81
N GLY A 33 4.69 2.58 1.88
CA GLY A 33 4.36 1.24 1.39
C GLY A 33 5.50 0.47 0.71
N ALA A 34 6.50 1.17 0.15
CA ALA A 34 7.66 0.52 -0.45
C ALA A 34 8.62 -0.08 0.60
N ILE A 35 8.68 0.51 1.79
CA ILE A 35 9.47 -0.01 2.92
C ILE A 35 8.71 -1.18 3.55
N ASP A 36 7.39 -1.04 3.71
CA ASP A 36 6.50 -2.09 4.24
C ASP A 36 6.58 -3.38 3.39
N HIS A 37 6.56 -3.26 2.06
CA HIS A 37 6.68 -4.44 1.17
C HIS A 37 8.04 -5.14 1.22
N VAL A 38 9.14 -4.41 1.49
CA VAL A 38 10.46 -5.03 1.65
C VAL A 38 10.52 -5.82 2.96
N ALA A 39 9.98 -5.25 4.05
CA ALA A 39 9.85 -5.95 5.33
C ALA A 39 8.96 -7.20 5.22
N GLN A 40 7.79 -7.08 4.58
CA GLN A 40 6.90 -8.23 4.31
C GLN A 40 7.58 -9.31 3.48
N THR A 41 8.34 -8.94 2.45
CA THR A 41 9.08 -9.89 1.62
C THR A 41 10.10 -10.67 2.47
N ALA A 42 10.84 -9.99 3.36
CA ALA A 42 11.77 -10.64 4.26
C ALA A 42 11.07 -11.62 5.23
N LEU A 43 9.94 -11.22 5.83
CA LEU A 43 9.17 -12.09 6.74
C LEU A 43 8.60 -13.33 6.03
N LEU A 44 8.13 -13.20 4.78
CA LEU A 44 7.65 -14.32 3.97
C LEU A 44 8.77 -15.30 3.63
N VAL A 45 9.95 -14.78 3.27
CA VAL A 45 11.16 -15.59 3.01
C VAL A 45 11.62 -16.30 4.30
N GLU A 46 11.65 -15.59 5.43
CA GLU A 46 12.01 -16.16 6.72
C GLU A 46 11.04 -17.27 7.16
N SER A 47 9.73 -17.05 7.01
CA SER A 47 8.70 -18.07 7.32
C SER A 47 8.86 -19.32 6.45
N LEU A 48 9.10 -19.17 5.14
CA LEU A 48 9.35 -20.29 4.24
C LEU A 48 10.65 -21.04 4.57
N LEU A 49 11.72 -20.33 4.92
CA LEU A 49 12.98 -20.96 5.32
C LEU A 49 12.87 -21.68 6.67
N LYS A 50 12.07 -21.16 7.62
CA LYS A 50 11.79 -21.84 8.89
C LYS A 50 11.03 -23.15 8.70
N THR A 51 10.02 -23.20 7.82
CA THR A 51 9.28 -24.46 7.56
C THR A 51 10.07 -25.48 6.74
N ARG A 52 10.99 -25.02 5.86
CA ARG A 52 11.90 -25.87 5.09
C ARG A 52 13.11 -26.37 5.90
N GLY A 53 13.56 -25.61 6.89
CA GLY A 53 14.75 -25.92 7.68
C GLY A 53 15.97 -26.19 6.79
N ALA A 54 16.68 -27.30 7.06
CA ALA A 54 17.90 -27.68 6.36
C ALA A 54 17.72 -28.02 4.87
N GLN A 55 16.49 -28.22 4.37
CA GLN A 55 16.26 -28.41 2.93
C GLN A 55 16.42 -27.10 2.13
N GLY A 56 16.26 -25.95 2.78
CA GLY A 56 16.18 -24.65 2.10
C GLY A 56 14.94 -24.52 1.21
N ALA A 57 14.81 -23.37 0.55
CA ALA A 57 13.72 -23.10 -0.40
C ALA A 57 14.28 -22.83 -1.79
N SER A 58 13.58 -23.30 -2.83
CA SER A 58 13.96 -23.01 -4.21
C SER A 58 13.63 -21.56 -4.59
N GLN A 59 14.29 -21.02 -5.62
CA GLN A 59 13.96 -19.68 -6.12
C GLN A 59 12.51 -19.59 -6.60
N GLU A 60 11.96 -20.66 -7.18
CA GLU A 60 10.58 -20.71 -7.67
C GLU A 60 9.57 -20.72 -6.51
N GLU A 61 9.90 -21.39 -5.40
CA GLU A 61 9.08 -21.43 -4.18
C GLU A 61 9.03 -20.04 -3.52
N LEU A 62 10.19 -19.39 -3.38
CA LEU A 62 10.32 -18.02 -2.88
C LEU A 62 9.52 -17.05 -3.75
N GLN A 63 9.64 -17.16 -5.08
CA GLN A 63 8.87 -16.32 -6.01
C GLN A 63 7.36 -16.60 -5.92
N SER A 64 6.93 -17.86 -5.72
CA SER A 64 5.52 -18.23 -5.60
C SER A 64 4.86 -17.64 -4.35
N VAL A 65 5.51 -17.73 -3.18
CA VAL A 65 5.01 -17.12 -1.93
C VAL A 65 4.94 -15.59 -2.06
N ILE A 66 5.96 -14.96 -2.66
CA ILE A 66 5.97 -13.50 -2.90
C ILE A 66 4.88 -13.09 -3.90
N ALA A 67 4.64 -13.88 -4.96
CA ALA A 67 3.60 -13.61 -5.95
C ALA A 67 2.19 -13.72 -5.35
N TRP A 68 1.93 -14.72 -4.49
CA TRP A 68 0.69 -14.85 -3.76
C TRP A 68 0.42 -13.62 -2.86
N ALA A 69 1.38 -13.23 -2.01
CA ALA A 69 1.21 -12.07 -1.14
C ALA A 69 0.95 -10.77 -1.92
N ARG A 70 1.62 -10.59 -3.08
CA ARG A 70 1.33 -9.48 -4.01
C ARG A 70 -0.07 -9.55 -4.60
N GLY A 71 -0.57 -10.75 -4.90
CA GLY A 71 -1.94 -10.98 -5.34
C GLY A 71 -2.97 -10.53 -4.29
N VAL A 72 -2.76 -10.89 -3.02
CA VAL A 72 -3.62 -10.44 -1.91
C VAL A 72 -3.63 -8.92 -1.77
N HIS A 73 -2.47 -8.25 -1.92
CA HIS A 73 -2.42 -6.79 -1.91
C HIS A 73 -3.08 -6.14 -3.13
N GLY A 74 -2.94 -6.74 -4.32
CA GLY A 74 -3.63 -6.28 -5.54
C GLY A 74 -5.15 -6.36 -5.39
N GLU A 75 -5.65 -7.49 -4.91
CA GLU A 75 -7.07 -7.72 -4.59
C GLU A 75 -7.60 -6.69 -3.58
N ALA A 76 -6.83 -6.40 -2.52
CA ALA A 76 -7.19 -5.38 -1.54
C ALA A 76 -7.34 -3.96 -2.15
N GLU A 77 -6.49 -3.59 -3.11
CA GLU A 77 -6.61 -2.31 -3.82
C GLU A 77 -7.78 -2.32 -4.82
N GLU A 78 -8.01 -3.41 -5.55
CA GLU A 78 -9.18 -3.54 -6.44
C GLU A 78 -10.49 -3.34 -5.66
N LEU A 79 -10.67 -4.06 -4.54
CA LEU A 79 -11.86 -3.96 -3.69
C LEU A 79 -12.06 -2.54 -3.14
N LYS A 80 -10.99 -1.84 -2.73
CA LYS A 80 -11.06 -0.41 -2.34
C LYS A 80 -11.57 0.47 -3.50
N THR A 81 -11.10 0.25 -4.73
CA THR A 81 -11.53 1.04 -5.89
C THR A 81 -12.98 0.76 -6.30
N LEU A 82 -13.50 -0.44 -6.05
CA LEU A 82 -14.91 -0.80 -6.28
C LEU A 82 -15.82 -0.08 -5.28
N VAL A 83 -15.50 -0.14 -3.98
CA VAL A 83 -16.28 0.53 -2.92
C VAL A 83 -16.28 2.06 -3.10
N GLY A 84 -15.15 2.65 -3.53
CA GLY A 84 -15.01 4.10 -3.72
C GLY A 84 -15.74 4.71 -4.93
N ARG A 85 -16.46 3.93 -5.76
CA ARG A 85 -17.08 4.41 -7.02
C ARG A 85 -18.60 4.21 -7.06
N PRO A 86 -19.40 5.06 -6.37
CA PRO A 86 -20.85 4.86 -6.22
C PRO A 86 -21.64 4.80 -7.54
N ARG A 87 -21.19 5.46 -8.61
CA ARG A 87 -21.84 5.41 -9.93
C ARG A 87 -21.71 4.06 -10.68
N ARG A 88 -21.05 3.04 -10.11
CA ARG A 88 -20.93 1.68 -10.69
C ARG A 88 -21.28 0.55 -9.71
N GLN A 89 -22.17 0.80 -8.75
CA GLN A 89 -22.62 -0.16 -7.72
C GLN A 89 -23.22 -1.49 -8.22
N LYS A 90 -23.41 -1.71 -9.53
CA LYS A 90 -23.83 -3.01 -10.10
C LYS A 90 -22.74 -4.09 -10.07
N ALA A 91 -21.53 -3.76 -9.63
CA ALA A 91 -20.42 -4.70 -9.46
C ALA A 91 -19.79 -4.55 -8.06
N LEU A 92 -20.56 -4.86 -7.01
CA LEU A 92 -19.91 -5.39 -5.80
C LEU A 92 -19.24 -6.71 -6.16
N ALA A 93 -18.10 -7.01 -5.52
CA ALA A 93 -17.51 -8.33 -5.59
C ALA A 93 -18.50 -9.39 -5.08
N SER A 94 -18.48 -10.59 -5.66
CA SER A 94 -19.35 -11.67 -5.19
C SER A 94 -19.01 -12.02 -3.73
N PRO A 95 -19.98 -12.52 -2.93
CA PRO A 95 -19.70 -12.96 -1.56
C PRO A 95 -18.57 -13.98 -1.49
N GLU A 96 -18.47 -14.87 -2.48
CA GLU A 96 -17.38 -15.84 -2.62
C GLU A 96 -16.01 -15.18 -2.84
N ARG A 97 -15.92 -14.15 -3.70
CA ARG A 97 -14.68 -13.39 -3.93
C ARG A 97 -14.26 -12.64 -2.65
N MET A 98 -15.22 -12.05 -1.94
CA MET A 98 -14.98 -11.39 -0.65
C MET A 98 -14.47 -12.38 0.40
N ALA A 99 -15.14 -13.52 0.58
CA ALA A 99 -14.74 -14.54 1.55
C ALA A 99 -13.35 -15.13 1.23
N ALA A 100 -13.06 -15.39 -0.06
CA ALA A 100 -11.74 -15.85 -0.51
C ALA A 100 -10.65 -14.79 -0.25
N PHE A 101 -10.94 -13.50 -0.46
CA PHE A 101 -10.02 -12.41 -0.13
C PHE A 101 -9.78 -12.31 1.38
N GLU A 102 -10.84 -12.33 2.19
CA GLU A 102 -10.74 -12.23 3.65
C GLU A 102 -9.92 -13.38 4.25
N LEU A 103 -10.14 -14.62 3.77
CA LEU A 103 -9.33 -15.78 4.13
C LEU A 103 -7.85 -15.59 3.77
N ASN A 104 -7.56 -15.25 2.51
CA ASN A 104 -6.18 -15.05 2.05
C ASN A 104 -5.47 -13.91 2.80
N LYS A 105 -6.21 -12.83 3.12
CA LYS A 105 -5.69 -11.72 3.93
C LYS A 105 -5.40 -12.16 5.36
N ALA A 106 -6.31 -12.89 6.01
CA ALA A 106 -6.10 -13.39 7.37
C ALA A 106 -4.90 -14.35 7.46
N LEU A 107 -4.73 -15.21 6.45
CA LEU A 107 -3.55 -16.09 6.32
C LEU A 107 -2.26 -15.28 6.13
N LEU A 108 -2.25 -14.27 5.24
CA LEU A 108 -1.10 -13.39 5.04
C LEU A 108 -0.74 -12.61 6.32
N ASP A 109 -1.73 -12.02 6.98
CA ASP A 109 -1.53 -11.28 8.23
C ASP A 109 -0.97 -12.21 9.33
N SER A 110 -1.42 -13.47 9.39
CA SER A 110 -0.93 -14.48 10.34
C SER A 110 0.51 -14.92 10.05
N VAL A 111 0.85 -15.16 8.78
CA VAL A 111 2.23 -15.48 8.36
C VAL A 111 3.17 -14.32 8.65
N LEU A 112 2.74 -13.08 8.41
CA LEU A 112 3.53 -11.87 8.72
C LEU A 112 3.65 -11.61 10.23
N ALA A 113 2.68 -12.04 11.03
CA ALA A 113 2.75 -12.03 12.50
C ALA A 113 3.61 -13.19 13.06
N GLY A 114 4.05 -14.14 12.22
CA GLY A 114 4.77 -15.33 12.64
C GLY A 114 3.92 -16.36 13.39
N THR A 115 2.59 -16.21 13.40
CA THR A 115 1.68 -17.14 14.09
C THR A 115 1.35 -18.38 13.26
N ILE A 116 1.71 -18.40 11.98
CA ILE A 116 1.56 -19.52 11.04
C ILE A 116 2.79 -19.56 10.12
N GLY A 117 3.34 -20.76 9.87
CA GLY A 117 4.38 -21.00 8.89
C GLY A 117 3.82 -21.15 7.47
N VAL A 118 4.54 -20.69 6.46
CA VAL A 118 4.21 -20.93 5.04
C VAL A 118 5.17 -21.94 4.42
N ASN A 119 4.68 -22.83 3.57
CA ASN A 119 5.49 -23.79 2.81
C ASN A 119 4.93 -23.95 1.39
N VAL A 120 5.67 -24.63 0.52
CA VAL A 120 5.22 -24.99 -0.84
C VAL A 120 5.26 -26.51 -0.98
N SER A 121 4.17 -27.11 -1.48
CA SER A 121 4.10 -28.54 -1.74
C SER A 121 4.97 -28.93 -2.95
N SER A 122 5.22 -30.23 -3.13
CA SER A 122 5.83 -30.77 -4.36
C SER A 122 4.99 -30.53 -5.62
N SER A 123 3.72 -30.14 -5.48
CA SER A 123 2.83 -29.72 -6.58
C SER A 123 2.83 -28.21 -6.83
N GLY A 124 3.68 -27.44 -6.13
CA GLY A 124 3.74 -25.98 -6.23
C GLY A 124 2.61 -25.23 -5.51
N ALA A 125 1.76 -25.93 -4.75
CA ALA A 125 0.69 -25.30 -3.98
C ALA A 125 1.23 -24.69 -2.68
N ILE A 126 0.74 -23.51 -2.31
CA ILE A 126 1.08 -22.89 -1.02
C ILE A 126 0.32 -23.62 0.08
N VAL A 127 1.05 -24.03 1.12
CA VAL A 127 0.55 -24.75 2.28
C VAL A 127 0.83 -23.91 3.52
N PHE A 128 -0.16 -23.80 4.40
CA PHE A 128 -0.05 -23.15 5.69
C PHE A 128 0.11 -24.21 6.77
N ILE A 129 1.05 -24.00 7.69
CA ILE A 129 1.45 -24.97 8.71
C ILE A 129 1.40 -24.25 10.05
N ASP A 130 0.76 -24.84 11.06
CA ASP A 130 0.86 -24.31 12.42
C ASP A 130 2.35 -24.23 12.84
N PRO A 131 2.76 -23.17 13.56
CA PRO A 131 4.14 -23.02 13.97
C PRO A 131 4.49 -24.20 14.87
N VAL A 132 5.55 -24.92 14.54
CA VAL A 132 6.08 -25.95 15.44
C VAL A 132 6.47 -25.25 16.73
N THR A 133 5.76 -25.58 17.81
CA THR A 133 6.13 -25.16 19.16
C THR A 133 7.43 -25.87 19.53
N GLU A 134 8.54 -25.13 19.45
CA GLU A 134 9.81 -25.46 20.12
C GLU A 134 9.70 -25.36 21.65
#